data_AF-A0A8J5N821-F1
#
_entry.id   AF-A0A8J5N821-F1
#
_cell.length_a   1.000
_cell.length_b   1.000
_cell.length_c   1.000
_cell.angle_alpha   90.00
_cell.angle_beta   90.00
_cell.angle_gamma   90.00
#
_symmetry.space_group_name_H-M   'P 1'
#
loop_
_entity.id
_entity.type
_entity.pdbx_description
1 polymer ?
#
loop_
_entity_poly.entity_id
_entity_poly.type
_entity_poly.pdbx_seq_one_letter_code
_entity_poly.pdbx_strand_id
1 'polypeptide(L)'
;MTQTVHLAVHDLGQCTLAVHDLGQYTLAVHELGQYTLAVHDLGKYTLAVHDLGQYTVAAHELGQYTPAVHNLGKYTLAVNDIGEYTLEAHDLGQYTLAVEDLGQYILAVHELLQYTLAVHELGQYTLAVHDVGQYTLAAHDLVQWDSTPWQYMTWGSTPGST
;
A
#
# COMPACT_ATOMS: atom_id res chain seq x y z
N MET A 1 0.34 14.40 25.94
CA MET A 1 0.43 15.33 24.79
C MET A 1 1.09 14.53 23.69
N THR A 2 0.34 14.13 22.65
CA THR A 2 0.94 13.54 21.45
C THR A 2 1.51 14.67 20.62
N GLN A 3 2.81 14.63 20.36
CA GLN A 3 3.46 15.56 19.43
C GLN A 3 3.22 15.02 18.03
N THR A 4 2.72 15.85 17.13
CA THR A 4 2.64 15.51 15.71
C THR A 4 3.95 15.89 15.04
N VAL A 5 4.59 14.93 14.38
CA VAL A 5 5.81 15.16 13.60
C VAL A 5 5.44 15.25 12.12
N HIS A 6 5.98 16.26 11.43
CA HIS A 6 5.82 16.42 9.99
C HIS A 6 7.20 16.41 9.33
N LEU A 7 7.38 15.55 8.34
CA LEU A 7 8.59 15.49 7.52
C LEU A 7 8.22 15.53 6.04
N ALA A 8 9.00 16.29 5.27
CA ALA A 8 8.93 16.32 3.82
C ALA A 8 10.31 16.00 3.24
N VAL A 9 10.36 15.01 2.34
CA VAL A 9 11.58 14.58 1.65
C VAL A 9 11.42 14.85 0.15
N HIS A 10 12.46 15.43 -0.45
CA HIS A 10 12.59 15.59 -1.88
C HIS A 10 14.00 15.16 -2.30
N ASP A 11 14.11 14.10 -3.08
CA ASP A 11 15.39 13.65 -3.65
C ASP A 11 15.24 13.32 -5.15
N LEU A 12 16.38 13.34 -5.85
CA LEU A 12 16.49 13.18 -7.31
C LEU A 12 17.32 11.93 -7.66
N GLY A 13 17.60 11.07 -6.68
CA GLY A 13 18.56 9.99 -6.79
C GLY A 13 18.19 8.78 -5.96
N GLN A 14 19.00 8.49 -4.95
CA GLN A 14 18.81 7.34 -4.07
C GLN A 14 18.62 7.83 -2.65
N CYS A 15 17.48 7.47 -2.07
CA CYS A 15 17.14 7.87 -0.71
C CYS A 15 16.64 6.67 0.09
N THR A 16 17.18 6.53 1.30
CA THR A 16 16.73 5.54 2.27
C THR A 16 16.35 6.25 3.55
N LEU A 17 15.12 6.02 4.00
CA LEU A 17 14.59 6.58 5.24
C LEU A 17 14.12 5.45 6.16
N ALA A 18 14.41 5.60 7.45
CA ALA A 18 13.83 4.77 8.50
C ALA A 18 13.11 5.69 9.50
N VAL A 19 11.82 5.48 9.69
CA VAL A 19 10.99 6.26 10.62
C VAL A 19 10.56 5.34 11.76
N HIS A 20 10.77 5.81 12.99
CA HIS A 20 10.23 5.20 14.19
C HIS A 20 9.52 6.28 14.99
N ASP A 21 8.22 6.12 15.21
CA ASP A 21 7.43 7.09 15.97
C ASP A 21 6.56 6.40 17.03
N LEU A 22 6.21 7.17 18.06
CA LEU A 22 5.21 6.78 19.06
C LEU A 22 4.22 7.94 19.17
N GLY A 23 3.29 8.04 18.23
CA GLY A 23 2.31 9.10 18.28
C GLY A 23 1.62 9.39 16.97
N GLN A 24 1.87 10.59 16.43
CA GLN A 24 1.24 11.05 15.20
C GLN A 24 2.34 11.52 14.27
N TYR A 25 2.41 10.91 13.10
CA TYR A 25 3.44 11.24 12.15
C TYR A 25 2.83 11.42 10.76
N THR A 26 3.32 12.45 10.05
CA THR A 26 3.01 12.66 8.64
C THR A 26 4.29 12.74 7.84
N LEU A 27 4.42 11.86 6.85
CA LEU A 27 5.50 11.88 5.88
C LEU A 27 4.97 12.26 4.50
N ALA A 28 5.61 13.23 3.85
CA ALA A 28 5.44 13.49 2.44
C ALA A 28 6.76 13.22 1.69
N VAL A 29 6.70 12.42 0.64
CA VAL A 29 7.86 12.04 -0.17
C VAL A 29 7.60 12.40 -1.62
N HIS A 30 8.54 13.13 -2.24
CA HIS A 30 8.58 13.36 -3.68
C HIS A 30 9.93 12.92 -4.22
N GLU A 31 9.94 11.91 -5.07
CA GLU A 31 11.17 11.24 -5.49
C GLU A 31 11.23 11.07 -7.00
N LEU A 32 12.46 11.15 -7.51
CA LEU A 32 12.81 10.78 -8.89
C LEU A 32 14.00 9.85 -8.82
N GLY A 33 13.77 8.53 -8.87
CA GLY A 33 14.87 7.57 -8.83
C GLY A 33 14.54 6.33 -8.02
N GLN A 34 15.30 6.05 -6.98
CA GLN A 34 15.09 4.89 -6.11
C GLN A 34 14.89 5.34 -4.68
N TYR A 35 13.76 4.96 -4.08
CA TYR A 35 13.47 5.26 -2.69
C TYR A 35 13.11 4.00 -1.92
N THR A 36 13.65 3.90 -0.71
CA THR A 36 13.31 2.84 0.25
C THR A 36 12.92 3.45 1.57
N LEU A 37 11.77 3.06 2.09
CA LEU A 37 11.29 3.49 3.40
C LEU A 37 10.92 2.29 4.27
N ALA A 38 11.45 2.30 5.48
CA ALA A 38 11.02 1.43 6.56
C ALA A 38 10.28 2.28 7.60
N VAL A 39 9.06 1.89 7.94
CA VAL A 39 8.26 2.56 8.97
C VAL A 39 7.93 1.59 10.09
N HIS A 40 8.11 2.06 11.31
CA HIS A 40 7.62 1.45 12.53
C HIS A 40 6.92 2.52 13.38
N ASP A 41 5.60 2.62 13.31
CA ASP A 41 4.84 3.53 14.19
C ASP A 41 3.86 2.80 15.13
N LEU A 42 3.68 3.44 16.28
CA LEU A 42 2.73 3.07 17.31
C LEU A 42 1.78 4.25 17.52
N GLY A 43 0.74 4.33 16.70
CA GLY A 43 -0.18 5.45 16.74
C GLY A 43 -0.88 5.71 15.42
N LYS A 44 -0.75 6.94 14.90
CA LYS A 44 -1.34 7.34 13.63
C LYS A 44 -0.24 7.77 12.68
N TYR A 45 -0.09 7.02 11.61
CA TYR A 45 0.86 7.32 10.55
C TYR A 45 0.13 7.66 9.26
N THR A 46 0.47 8.81 8.67
CA THR A 46 -0.01 9.21 7.34
C THR A 46 1.17 9.36 6.41
N LEU A 47 1.11 8.69 5.26
CA LEU A 47 2.15 8.72 4.25
C LEU A 47 1.57 9.18 2.92
N ALA A 48 2.15 10.22 2.34
CA ALA A 48 1.86 10.65 0.98
C ALA A 48 3.12 10.49 0.13
N VAL A 49 3.03 9.73 -0.96
CA VAL A 49 4.16 9.45 -1.85
C VAL A 49 3.79 9.83 -3.27
N HIS A 50 4.67 10.61 -3.90
CA HIS A 50 4.75 10.77 -5.34
C HIS A 50 6.14 10.35 -5.80
N ASP A 51 6.22 9.30 -6.63
CA ASP A 51 7.50 8.81 -7.13
C ASP A 51 7.46 8.57 -8.64
N LEU A 52 8.56 8.92 -9.30
CA LEU A 52 8.84 8.58 -10.69
C LEU A 52 10.10 7.70 -10.70
N GLY A 53 9.93 6.38 -10.60
CA GLY A 53 11.05 5.47 -10.45
C GLY A 53 10.71 4.14 -9.78
N GLN A 54 11.56 3.73 -8.85
CA GLN A 54 11.39 2.52 -8.06
C GLN A 54 11.21 2.88 -6.60
N TYR A 55 10.09 2.48 -6.04
CA TYR A 55 9.73 2.77 -4.67
C TYR A 55 9.43 1.49 -3.92
N THR A 56 10.04 1.34 -2.74
CA THR A 56 9.78 0.22 -1.84
C THR A 56 9.47 0.71 -0.44
N VAL A 57 8.34 0.25 0.11
CA VAL A 57 7.99 0.46 1.51
C VAL A 57 7.79 -0.87 2.23
N ALA A 58 8.37 -0.94 3.42
CA ALA A 58 7.99 -1.88 4.45
C ALA A 58 7.42 -1.07 5.63
N ALA A 59 6.16 -1.32 5.98
CA ALA A 59 5.51 -0.67 7.11
C ALA A 59 5.07 -1.74 8.12
N HIS A 60 5.40 -1.52 9.39
CA HIS A 60 4.84 -2.29 10.48
C HIS A 60 4.21 -1.36 11.51
N GLU A 61 2.88 -1.43 11.59
CA GLU A 61 2.06 -0.42 12.22
C GLU A 61 1.15 -1.06 13.26
N LEU A 62 0.88 -0.28 14.30
CA LEU A 62 0.02 -0.63 15.42
C LEU A 62 -0.84 0.60 15.71
N GLY A 63 -2.02 0.65 15.09
CA GLY A 63 -2.93 1.78 15.22
C GLY A 63 -3.65 2.11 13.91
N GLN A 64 -3.44 3.32 13.38
CA GLN A 64 -4.04 3.75 12.12
C GLN A 64 -2.96 4.09 11.11
N TYR A 65 -2.97 3.41 9.97
CA TYR A 65 -2.06 3.69 8.87
C TYR A 65 -2.83 4.08 7.60
N THR A 66 -2.54 5.27 7.07
CA THR A 66 -3.20 5.81 5.88
C THR A 66 -2.18 6.21 4.80
N PRO A 67 -1.67 5.26 4.02
CA PRO A 67 -0.86 5.56 2.84
C PRO A 67 -1.70 6.01 1.64
N ALA A 68 -1.22 7.05 0.97
CA ALA A 68 -1.68 7.49 -0.34
C ALA A 68 -0.48 7.53 -1.29
N VAL A 69 -0.55 6.77 -2.37
CA VAL A 69 0.59 6.51 -3.26
C VAL A 69 0.22 6.83 -4.70
N HIS A 70 1.07 7.63 -5.33
CA HIS A 70 1.07 7.85 -6.77
C HIS A 70 2.44 7.46 -7.32
N ASN A 71 2.51 6.41 -8.12
CA ASN A 71 3.76 5.94 -8.72
C ASN A 71 3.67 5.94 -10.24
N LEU A 72 4.78 6.32 -10.88
CA LEU A 72 5.03 6.04 -12.28
C LEU A 72 6.30 5.18 -12.36
N GLY A 73 6.14 3.86 -12.36
CA GLY A 73 7.29 2.97 -12.46
C GLY A 73 7.08 1.62 -11.79
N LYS A 74 7.81 1.37 -10.69
CA LYS A 74 7.66 0.14 -9.91
C LYS A 74 7.43 0.48 -8.46
N TYR A 75 6.32 0.02 -7.94
CA TYR A 75 5.97 0.14 -6.55
C TYR A 75 5.89 -1.22 -5.87
N THR A 76 6.53 -1.35 -4.72
CA THR A 76 6.39 -2.52 -3.85
C THR A 76 6.07 -2.08 -2.43
N LEU A 77 5.00 -2.63 -1.89
CA LEU A 77 4.57 -2.38 -0.52
C LEU A 77 4.36 -3.69 0.22
N ALA A 78 5.01 -3.80 1.36
CA ALA A 78 4.74 -4.82 2.36
C ALA A 78 4.21 -4.12 3.62
N VAL A 79 3.04 -4.56 4.09
CA VAL A 79 2.40 -4.00 5.28
C VAL A 79 2.07 -5.11 6.25
N ASN A 80 2.48 -4.90 7.49
CA ASN A 80 2.01 -5.67 8.64
C ASN A 80 1.31 -4.70 9.60
N ASP A 81 -0.02 -4.66 9.59
CA ASP A 81 -0.80 -3.76 10.44
C ASP A 81 -1.59 -4.52 11.51
N ILE A 82 -1.80 -3.86 12.63
CA ILE A 82 -2.74 -4.27 13.67
C ILE A 82 -3.56 -3.04 14.01
N GLY A 83 -4.72 -2.90 13.36
CA GLY A 83 -5.63 -1.81 13.61
C GLY A 83 -6.50 -1.44 12.42
N GLU A 84 -6.38 -0.19 11.95
CA GLU A 84 -7.09 0.30 10.78
C GLU A 84 -6.09 0.70 9.70
N TYR A 85 -6.14 -0.01 8.59
CA TYR A 85 -5.36 0.29 7.41
C TYR A 85 -6.25 0.81 6.28
N THR A 86 -5.85 1.91 5.66
CA THR A 86 -6.51 2.43 4.46
C THR A 86 -5.49 2.85 3.42
N LEU A 87 -5.44 2.13 2.30
CA LEU A 87 -4.56 2.46 1.18
C LEU A 87 -5.34 2.95 -0.03
N GLU A 88 -4.88 4.08 -0.54
CA GLU A 88 -5.21 4.57 -1.86
C GLU A 88 -3.95 4.51 -2.73
N ALA A 89 -3.99 3.68 -3.76
CA ALA A 89 -2.88 3.52 -4.70
C ALA A 89 -3.33 3.88 -6.11
N HIS A 90 -2.50 4.70 -6.78
CA HIS A 90 -2.57 4.92 -8.20
C HIS A 90 -1.19 4.69 -8.83
N ASP A 91 -1.01 3.60 -9.56
CA ASP A 91 0.24 3.33 -10.27
C ASP A 91 0.01 3.15 -11.79
N LEU A 92 0.97 3.67 -12.53
CA LEU A 92 1.13 3.53 -13.96
C LEU A 92 2.43 2.76 -14.19
N GLY A 93 2.36 1.43 -14.01
CA GLY A 93 3.57 0.65 -13.85
C GLY A 93 3.35 -0.77 -13.34
N GLN A 94 4.27 -1.19 -12.48
CA GLN A 94 4.20 -2.48 -11.79
C GLN A 94 3.97 -2.26 -10.31
N TYR A 95 2.79 -2.65 -9.86
CA TYR A 95 2.40 -2.56 -8.47
C TYR A 95 2.38 -3.94 -7.82
N THR A 96 3.09 -4.09 -6.70
CA THR A 96 3.06 -5.28 -5.86
C THR A 96 2.72 -4.91 -4.44
N LEU A 97 1.68 -5.54 -3.90
CA LEU A 97 1.24 -5.37 -2.52
C LEU A 97 1.13 -6.71 -1.82
N ALA A 98 1.79 -6.79 -0.67
CA ALA A 98 1.64 -7.86 0.30
C ALA A 98 1.13 -7.25 1.61
N VAL A 99 0.01 -7.76 2.10
CA VAL A 99 -0.58 -7.31 3.36
C VAL A 99 -0.83 -8.48 4.29
N GLU A 100 -0.40 -8.30 5.53
CA GLU A 100 -0.86 -9.03 6.69
C GLU A 100 -1.53 -8.03 7.64
N ASP A 101 -2.86 -8.08 7.78
CA ASP A 101 -3.57 -7.23 8.73
C ASP A 101 -4.45 -8.02 9.72
N LEU A 102 -4.54 -7.44 10.91
CA LEU A 102 -5.38 -7.88 12.02
C LEU A 102 -6.28 -6.71 12.43
N GLY A 103 -7.29 -6.42 11.61
CA GLY A 103 -8.25 -5.39 11.96
C GLY A 103 -9.22 -5.02 10.83
N GLN A 104 -9.20 -3.75 10.44
CA GLN A 104 -10.00 -3.23 9.34
C GLN A 104 -9.08 -2.78 8.23
N TYR A 105 -9.29 -3.38 7.06
CA TYR A 105 -8.50 -3.12 5.88
C TYR A 105 -9.36 -2.59 4.74
N ILE A 106 -9.01 -1.41 4.24
CA ILE A 106 -9.64 -0.80 3.06
C ILE A 106 -8.57 -0.55 2.01
N LEU A 107 -8.83 -1.05 0.80
CA LEU A 107 -7.95 -0.86 -0.35
C LEU A 107 -8.70 -0.35 -1.56
N ALA A 108 -8.26 0.80 -2.05
CA ALA A 108 -8.68 1.39 -3.31
C ALA A 108 -7.46 1.49 -4.24
N VAL A 109 -7.52 0.78 -5.36
CA VAL A 109 -6.40 0.62 -6.29
C VAL A 109 -6.84 1.02 -7.69
N HIS A 110 -6.07 1.91 -8.32
CA HIS A 110 -6.23 2.32 -9.70
C HIS A 110 -4.93 2.05 -10.46
N GLU A 111 -4.94 1.01 -11.28
CA GLU A 111 -3.73 0.52 -11.92
C GLU A 111 -3.85 0.52 -13.43
N LEU A 112 -2.71 0.73 -14.06
CA LEU A 112 -2.57 0.64 -15.50
C LEU A 112 -1.29 -0.14 -15.75
N LEU A 113 -1.44 -1.35 -16.31
CA LEU A 113 -0.42 -2.35 -16.66
C LEU A 113 -0.40 -3.63 -15.80
N GLN A 114 0.23 -3.66 -14.63
CA GLN A 114 0.41 -4.91 -13.85
C GLN A 114 0.24 -4.71 -12.35
N TYR A 115 -0.64 -5.52 -11.77
CA TYR A 115 -0.93 -5.51 -10.35
C TYR A 115 -0.86 -6.92 -9.75
N THR A 116 -0.14 -7.07 -8.65
CA THR A 116 -0.12 -8.29 -7.82
C THR A 116 -0.50 -7.97 -6.39
N LEU A 117 -1.45 -8.72 -5.86
CA LEU A 117 -1.93 -8.61 -4.49
C LEU A 117 -1.87 -9.96 -3.78
N ALA A 118 -1.18 -9.99 -2.65
CA ALA A 118 -1.22 -11.05 -1.67
C ALA A 118 -1.76 -10.49 -0.36
N VAL A 119 -2.84 -11.06 0.15
CA VAL A 119 -3.55 -10.57 1.32
C VAL A 119 -3.81 -11.74 2.26
N HIS A 120 -3.40 -11.57 3.52
CA HIS A 120 -3.70 -12.49 4.61
C HIS A 120 -4.30 -11.70 5.77
N GLU A 121 -5.59 -11.91 6.00
CA GLU A 121 -6.38 -11.03 6.86
C GLU A 121 -7.09 -11.81 7.95
N LEU A 122 -7.14 -11.21 9.13
CA LEU A 122 -8.00 -11.65 10.21
C LEU A 122 -8.86 -10.47 10.67
N GLY A 123 -9.88 -10.13 9.89
CA GLY A 123 -10.57 -8.87 10.06
C GLY A 123 -11.68 -8.59 9.05
N GLN A 124 -11.98 -7.31 8.84
CA GLN A 124 -12.86 -6.86 7.77
C GLN A 124 -12.02 -6.34 6.60
N TYR A 125 -12.31 -6.82 5.40
CA TYR A 125 -11.58 -6.44 4.19
C TYR A 125 -12.52 -5.86 3.13
N THR A 126 -12.22 -4.66 2.65
CA THR A 126 -12.90 -4.02 1.52
C THR A 126 -11.91 -3.75 0.39
N LEU A 127 -12.25 -4.22 -0.82
CA LEU A 127 -11.44 -4.01 -2.02
C LEU A 127 -12.22 -3.40 -3.18
N ALA A 128 -11.72 -2.26 -3.64
CA ALA A 128 -12.09 -1.64 -4.90
C ALA A 128 -10.87 -1.58 -5.82
N VAL A 129 -10.91 -2.34 -6.92
CA VAL A 129 -9.86 -2.33 -7.95
C VAL A 129 -10.43 -1.83 -9.25
N HIS A 130 -9.75 -0.85 -9.83
CA HIS A 130 -9.91 -0.44 -11.21
C HIS A 130 -8.58 -0.63 -11.93
N ASP A 131 -8.49 -1.69 -12.74
CA ASP A 131 -7.27 -2.04 -13.48
C ASP A 131 -7.53 -2.05 -14.99
N VAL A 132 -6.59 -1.47 -15.74
CA VAL A 132 -6.46 -1.60 -17.18
C VAL A 132 -5.15 -2.34 -17.45
N GLY A 133 -5.15 -3.65 -17.20
CA GLY A 133 -3.91 -4.41 -17.11
C GLY A 133 -4.08 -5.90 -16.78
N GLN A 134 -2.99 -6.50 -16.30
CA GLN A 134 -2.96 -7.83 -15.74
C GLN A 134 -3.03 -7.75 -14.22
N TYR A 135 -3.99 -8.47 -13.65
CA TYR A 135 -4.24 -8.51 -12.21
C TYR A 135 -4.08 -9.94 -11.67
N THR A 136 -3.31 -10.08 -10.59
CA THR A 136 -3.22 -11.33 -9.81
C THR A 136 -3.64 -11.08 -8.37
N LEU A 137 -4.53 -11.93 -7.85
CA LEU A 137 -4.97 -11.95 -6.45
C LEU A 137 -4.72 -13.30 -5.80
N ALA A 138 -4.07 -13.28 -4.66
CA ALA A 138 -4.09 -14.34 -3.67
C ALA A 138 -4.63 -13.75 -2.36
N ALA A 139 -5.80 -14.22 -1.93
CA ALA A 139 -6.44 -13.75 -0.70
C ALA A 139 -6.75 -14.95 0.21
N HIS A 140 -6.44 -14.79 1.50
CA HIS A 140 -6.84 -15.70 2.56
C HIS A 140 -7.51 -14.88 3.66
N ASP A 141 -8.79 -15.16 3.91
CA ASP A 141 -9.63 -14.47 4.89
C ASP A 141 -10.40 -15.50 5.73
N LEU A 142 -10.61 -15.17 7.00
CA LEU A 142 -11.30 -15.99 7.98
C LEU A 142 -12.65 -15.39 8.42
N VAL A 143 -13.00 -14.15 8.06
CA VAL A 143 -14.18 -13.47 8.68
C VAL A 143 -15.14 -12.71 7.74
N GLN A 144 -14.75 -11.99 6.67
CA GLN A 144 -15.70 -11.47 5.66
C GLN A 144 -15.02 -10.65 4.54
N TRP A 145 -15.35 -10.98 3.27
CA TRP A 145 -14.83 -10.32 2.07
C TRP A 145 -15.94 -9.66 1.24
N ASP A 146 -15.87 -8.33 1.05
CA ASP A 146 -16.70 -7.58 0.09
C ASP A 146 -15.83 -7.01 -1.03
N SER A 147 -16.13 -7.36 -2.29
CA SER A 147 -15.41 -6.87 -3.47
C SER A 147 -16.34 -6.38 -4.59
N THR A 148 -15.94 -5.30 -5.25
CA THR A 148 -16.58 -4.81 -6.48
C THR A 148 -15.54 -4.53 -7.56
N PRO A 149 -15.20 -5.52 -8.42
CA PRO A 149 -14.31 -5.28 -9.55
C PRO A 149 -15.06 -4.65 -10.72
N TRP A 150 -14.60 -3.49 -11.21
CA TRP A 150 -15.02 -2.94 -12.49
C TRP A 150 -14.02 -3.41 -13.56
N GLN A 151 -14.39 -4.38 -14.41
CA GLN A 151 -13.54 -4.93 -15.48
C GLN A 151 -14.04 -4.56 -16.88
N TYR A 152 -13.16 -4.06 -17.74
CA TYR A 152 -13.25 -4.27 -19.19
C TYR A 152 -12.55 -5.60 -19.51
N MET A 153 -13.32 -6.65 -19.82
CA MET A 153 -12.81 -8.01 -20.02
C MET A 153 -11.95 -8.17 -21.28
N THR A 154 -10.68 -8.57 -21.11
CA THR A 154 -9.97 -9.43 -22.07
C THR A 154 -9.50 -10.69 -21.34
N TRP A 155 -10.03 -11.85 -21.73
CA TRP A 155 -9.94 -13.13 -21.04
C TRP A 155 -8.50 -13.64 -20.83
N GLY A 156 -8.20 -14.09 -19.61
CA GLY A 156 -6.99 -14.86 -19.29
C GLY A 156 -6.73 -15.01 -17.79
N SER A 157 -7.63 -15.61 -17.01
CA SER A 157 -7.41 -15.88 -15.59
C SER A 157 -7.61 -17.36 -15.26
N THR A 158 -6.53 -18.04 -14.83
CA THR A 158 -6.58 -19.32 -14.12
C THR A 158 -6.69 -19.04 -12.62
N PRO A 159 -7.77 -19.49 -11.93
CA PRO A 159 -7.83 -19.44 -10.47
C PRO A 159 -6.80 -20.41 -9.88
N GLY A 160 -5.90 -19.90 -9.03
CA GLY A 160 -5.01 -20.73 -8.22
C GLY A 160 -5.80 -21.42 -7.10
N SER A 161 -5.66 -22.74 -7.00
CA SER A 161 -6.42 -23.64 -6.14
C SER A 161 -5.82 -23.81 -4.75
N THR A 162 -6.73 -23.98 -3.78
CA THR A 162 -6.64 -24.63 -2.45
C THR A 162 -5.74 -24.03 -1.38
#